data_AF-A0A8R2D4T1-F1
#
_entry.id   AF-A0A8R2D4T1-F1
#
_cell.length_a   1.000
_cell.length_b   1.000
_cell.length_c   1.000
_cell.angle_alpha   90.00
_cell.angle_beta   90.00
_cell.angle_gamma   90.00
#
_symmetry.space_group_name_H-M   'P 1'
#
loop_
_entity.id
_entity.type
_entity.pdbx_description
1 polymer ?
#
loop_
_entity_poly.entity_id
_entity_poly.type
_entity_poly.pdbx_seq_one_letter_code
_entity_poly.pdbx_strand_id
1 'polypeptide(L)'
;MEKVIREIGGSRGIGLKFKDDDGYTYWKNRQCRMHFTVRCASWRAGCRAKGRIFNNDITKVILITSHETHPINQLALNNFKNICRQRAQAEQIPLRVIYNETCALAEFVNVHVGGFVSHRRTMRRHRRQTQPVSPRSMAEFHSQLTGDYTHLTKINDSTLYSGLIGNTPQEGVILLFILPEVINILRTGSTFLFDGTFSSEPSFGNECKQLYVIMGISFNTGFPIGFALMSRKTESAYSALFNQILTLVPEWQPQTIIMDFERAAISSIRSIFPNAEVRGCWFHSSQAVWRKVENIGKLFNLLYLSDKYSSISVLRIQIMLYTSYNYGNGIIMLF
;
A
#
# COMPACT_ATOMS: atom_id res chain seq x y z
N MET A 1 -22.51 -18.42 30.85
CA MET A 1 -21.81 -17.42 30.02
C MET A 1 -22.83 -16.36 29.62
N GLU A 2 -22.53 -15.08 29.88
CA GLU A 2 -23.42 -13.96 29.54
C GLU A 2 -23.13 -13.46 28.12
N LYS A 3 -24.17 -13.17 27.34
CA LYS A 3 -24.08 -12.68 25.96
C LYS A 3 -25.05 -11.53 25.74
N VAL A 4 -24.63 -10.52 24.97
CA VAL A 4 -25.49 -9.41 24.56
C VAL A 4 -26.40 -9.87 23.44
N ILE A 5 -27.69 -9.56 23.53
CA ILE A 5 -28.71 -9.98 22.56
C ILE A 5 -29.54 -8.80 22.06
N ARG A 6 -30.08 -8.96 20.86
CA ARG A 6 -31.09 -8.07 20.27
C ARG A 6 -32.33 -8.86 19.87
N GLU A 7 -33.49 -8.27 20.03
CA GLU A 7 -34.74 -8.83 19.49
C GLU A 7 -34.72 -8.74 17.96
N ILE A 8 -35.11 -9.82 17.29
CA ILE A 8 -35.25 -9.88 15.84
C ILE A 8 -36.68 -10.32 15.52
N GLY A 9 -37.50 -9.42 14.96
CA GLY A 9 -38.92 -9.68 14.72
C GLY A 9 -39.20 -10.97 13.93
N GLY A 10 -40.25 -11.70 14.31
CA GLY A 10 -40.67 -12.94 13.65
C GLY A 10 -41.50 -12.65 12.41
N SER A 11 -41.03 -13.01 11.21
CA SER A 11 -41.70 -12.71 9.95
C SER A 11 -43.04 -13.43 9.74
N ARG A 12 -43.36 -14.49 10.50
CA ARG A 12 -44.65 -15.20 10.44
C ARG A 12 -44.92 -15.92 11.76
N GLY A 13 -45.82 -15.36 12.59
CA GLY A 13 -46.71 -16.08 13.50
C GLY A 13 -46.17 -17.02 14.60
N ILE A 14 -44.86 -17.18 14.80
CA ILE A 14 -44.35 -18.13 15.81
C ILE A 14 -43.25 -17.47 16.63
N GLY A 15 -43.61 -16.84 17.76
CA GLY A 15 -42.72 -16.53 18.90
C GLY A 15 -41.68 -15.39 18.75
N LEU A 16 -41.41 -14.68 19.86
CA LEU A 16 -40.28 -13.75 19.96
C LEU A 16 -38.94 -14.48 19.70
N LYS A 17 -38.10 -13.88 18.85
CA LYS A 17 -36.73 -14.33 18.59
C LYS A 17 -35.71 -13.33 19.12
N PHE A 18 -34.63 -13.85 19.66
CA PHE A 18 -33.47 -13.07 20.09
C PHE A 18 -32.24 -13.52 19.31
N LYS A 19 -31.27 -12.64 19.12
CA LYS A 19 -30.00 -12.94 18.48
C LYS A 19 -28.85 -12.40 19.30
N ASP A 20 -27.83 -13.21 19.59
CA ASP A 20 -26.63 -12.76 20.28
C ASP A 20 -25.58 -12.13 19.35
N ASP A 21 -24.54 -11.58 19.98
CA ASP A 21 -23.33 -11.04 19.37
C ASP A 21 -22.51 -12.08 18.57
N ASP A 22 -22.59 -13.36 18.95
CA ASP A 22 -22.00 -14.50 18.23
C ASP A 22 -22.85 -15.01 17.05
N GLY A 23 -23.97 -14.38 16.75
CA GLY A 23 -24.80 -14.74 15.61
C GLY A 23 -25.88 -15.79 15.89
N TYR A 24 -25.89 -16.41 17.08
CA TYR A 24 -26.86 -17.42 17.46
C TYR A 24 -28.22 -16.82 17.71
N THR A 25 -29.25 -17.55 17.27
CA THR A 25 -30.64 -17.15 17.47
C THR A 25 -31.34 -18.04 18.48
N TYR A 26 -32.28 -17.46 19.22
CA TYR A 26 -33.00 -18.11 20.29
C TYR A 26 -34.49 -17.91 20.17
N TRP A 27 -35.25 -18.94 20.52
CA TRP A 27 -36.70 -18.88 20.70
C TRP A 27 -37.05 -18.78 22.17
N LYS A 28 -38.02 -17.91 22.50
CA LYS A 28 -38.70 -17.95 23.79
C LYS A 28 -39.32 -19.33 24.00
N ASN A 29 -39.05 -19.95 25.15
CA ASN A 29 -39.48 -21.31 25.46
C ASN A 29 -40.55 -21.34 26.56
N ARG A 30 -40.19 -20.92 27.78
CA ARG A 30 -41.10 -20.89 28.93
C ARG A 30 -40.96 -19.57 29.68
N GLN A 31 -42.08 -18.92 30.00
CA GLN A 31 -42.14 -17.74 30.86
C GLN A 31 -42.08 -18.15 32.34
N CYS A 32 -41.27 -17.45 33.13
CA CYS A 32 -41.23 -17.54 34.60
C CYS A 32 -41.51 -16.14 35.19
N ARG A 33 -41.62 -16.05 36.52
CA ARG A 33 -41.94 -14.79 37.22
C ARG A 33 -40.91 -13.69 36.99
N MET A 34 -39.62 -14.01 37.06
CA MET A 34 -38.51 -13.03 36.97
C MET A 34 -37.69 -13.09 35.68
N HIS A 35 -37.90 -14.11 34.86
CA HIS A 35 -37.16 -14.33 33.62
C HIS A 35 -38.01 -15.16 32.66
N PHE A 36 -37.57 -15.30 31.42
CA PHE A 36 -38.04 -16.36 30.54
C PHE A 36 -36.86 -17.19 30.05
N THR A 37 -37.11 -18.48 29.85
CA THR A 37 -36.12 -19.40 29.29
C THR A 37 -36.15 -19.30 27.77
N VAL A 38 -34.98 -19.41 27.19
CA VAL A 38 -34.80 -19.47 25.74
C VAL A 38 -34.06 -20.75 25.36
N ARG A 39 -34.31 -21.22 24.14
CA ARG A 39 -33.57 -22.33 23.52
C ARG A 39 -33.04 -21.91 22.17
N CYS A 40 -31.91 -22.48 21.76
CA CYS A 40 -31.35 -22.24 20.43
C CYS A 40 -32.39 -22.49 19.33
N ALA A 41 -32.38 -21.67 18.28
CA ALA A 41 -33.26 -21.85 17.13
C ALA A 41 -33.07 -23.19 16.42
N SER A 42 -31.85 -23.72 16.44
CA SER A 42 -31.46 -25.00 15.86
C SER A 42 -31.68 -26.19 16.81
N TRP A 43 -32.52 -26.07 17.85
CA TRP A 43 -32.74 -27.16 18.81
C TRP A 43 -33.30 -28.43 18.17
N ARG A 44 -34.10 -28.31 17.11
CA ARG A 44 -34.58 -29.46 16.32
C ARG A 44 -33.49 -30.13 15.49
N ALA A 45 -32.40 -29.42 15.22
CA ALA A 45 -31.22 -29.94 14.53
C ALA A 45 -30.15 -30.45 15.52
N GLY A 46 -30.52 -30.68 16.78
CA GLY A 46 -29.67 -31.31 17.80
C GLY A 46 -28.99 -30.35 18.78
N CYS A 47 -29.07 -29.04 18.58
CA CYS A 47 -28.41 -28.09 19.51
C CYS A 47 -29.12 -28.04 20.87
N ARG A 48 -28.38 -28.35 21.93
CA ARG A 48 -28.91 -28.40 23.31
C ARG A 48 -28.81 -27.06 24.06
N ALA A 49 -28.33 -26.00 23.41
CA ALA A 49 -28.13 -24.71 24.06
C ALA A 49 -29.43 -24.10 24.59
N LYS A 50 -29.36 -23.64 25.84
CA LYS A 50 -30.46 -23.07 26.60
C LYS A 50 -29.95 -21.91 27.45
N GLY A 51 -30.78 -20.89 27.63
CA GLY A 51 -30.44 -19.72 28.42
C GLY A 51 -31.63 -19.11 29.15
N ARG A 52 -31.37 -18.07 29.92
CA ARG A 52 -32.37 -17.25 30.61
C ARG A 52 -32.18 -15.79 30.21
N ILE A 53 -33.28 -15.09 29.96
CA ILE A 53 -33.31 -13.63 29.79
C ILE A 53 -34.16 -13.09 30.94
N PHE A 54 -33.60 -12.22 31.75
CA PHE A 54 -34.29 -11.69 32.92
C PHE A 54 -35.19 -10.51 32.52
N ASN A 55 -36.34 -10.38 33.19
CA ASN A 55 -37.32 -9.35 32.83
C ASN A 55 -36.81 -7.93 33.10
N ASN A 56 -35.84 -7.77 34.01
CA ASN A 56 -35.21 -6.49 34.34
C ASN A 56 -34.10 -6.07 33.35
N ASP A 57 -33.55 -7.01 32.58
CA ASP A 57 -32.56 -6.76 31.54
C ASP A 57 -32.77 -7.74 30.38
N ILE A 58 -33.56 -7.28 29.41
CA ILE A 58 -33.88 -8.03 28.19
C ILE A 58 -32.78 -7.93 27.11
N THR A 59 -31.70 -7.20 27.39
CA THR A 59 -30.58 -7.01 26.45
C THR A 59 -29.52 -8.11 26.56
N LYS A 60 -29.69 -9.03 27.51
CA LYS A 60 -28.71 -10.08 27.80
C LYS A 60 -29.34 -11.46 27.95
N VAL A 61 -28.62 -12.48 27.50
CA VAL A 61 -28.93 -13.88 27.78
C VAL A 61 -27.82 -14.50 28.63
N ILE A 62 -28.22 -15.21 29.68
CA ILE A 62 -27.33 -16.05 30.47
C ILE A 62 -27.50 -17.50 30.00
N LEU A 63 -26.49 -18.03 29.30
CA LEU A 63 -26.47 -19.41 28.84
C LEU A 63 -26.27 -20.37 30.01
N ILE A 64 -27.24 -21.29 30.18
CA ILE A 64 -27.19 -22.45 31.07
C ILE A 64 -26.42 -23.58 30.38
N THR A 65 -26.67 -23.77 29.08
CA THR A 65 -25.97 -24.73 28.24
C THR A 65 -25.47 -24.00 27.01
N SER A 66 -24.16 -24.09 26.75
CA SER A 66 -23.51 -23.45 25.61
C SER A 66 -23.91 -24.09 24.28
N HIS A 67 -23.64 -23.37 23.19
CA HIS A 67 -23.78 -23.91 21.84
C HIS A 67 -22.76 -25.01 21.56
N GLU A 68 -23.25 -26.12 21.01
CA GLU A 68 -22.43 -27.03 20.22
C GLU A 68 -22.25 -26.42 18.82
N THR A 69 -21.19 -26.75 18.09
CA THR A 69 -20.97 -26.27 16.71
C THR A 69 -22.18 -26.58 15.82
N HIS A 70 -22.91 -25.55 15.38
CA HIS A 70 -24.06 -25.71 14.49
C HIS A 70 -23.59 -26.09 13.07
N PRO A 71 -24.12 -27.17 12.45
CA PRO A 71 -23.74 -27.57 11.08
C PRO A 71 -23.99 -26.47 10.03
N ILE A 72 -25.09 -25.74 10.15
CA ILE A 72 -25.46 -24.65 9.23
C ILE A 72 -24.47 -23.47 9.33
N ASN A 73 -24.09 -23.08 10.54
CA ASN A 73 -23.10 -22.02 10.73
C ASN A 73 -21.71 -22.47 10.24
N GLN A 74 -21.41 -23.77 10.34
CA GLN A 74 -20.16 -24.32 9.85
C GLN A 74 -20.11 -24.38 8.32
N LEU A 75 -21.22 -24.72 7.66
CA LEU A 75 -21.33 -24.65 6.20
C LEU A 75 -21.18 -23.22 5.69
N ALA A 76 -21.90 -22.27 6.28
CA ALA A 76 -21.81 -20.86 5.91
C ALA A 76 -20.39 -20.29 6.17
N LEU A 77 -19.75 -20.66 7.28
CA LEU A 77 -18.36 -20.29 7.56
C LEU A 77 -17.38 -20.89 6.54
N ASN A 78 -17.60 -22.12 6.10
CA ASN A 78 -16.78 -22.76 5.07
C ASN A 78 -16.98 -22.08 3.72
N ASN A 79 -18.22 -21.71 3.37
CA ASN A 79 -18.52 -20.95 2.16
C ASN A 79 -17.82 -19.58 2.18
N PHE A 80 -17.96 -18.84 3.28
CA PHE A 80 -17.27 -17.56 3.49
C PHE A 80 -15.75 -17.67 3.26
N LYS A 81 -15.12 -18.69 3.87
CA LYS A 81 -13.68 -18.94 3.70
C LYS A 81 -13.33 -19.25 2.25
N ASN A 82 -14.15 -20.00 1.53
CA ASN A 82 -13.92 -20.35 0.13
C ASN A 82 -14.01 -19.13 -0.78
N ILE A 83 -15.03 -18.28 -0.62
CA ILE A 83 -15.16 -17.02 -1.37
C ILE A 83 -13.94 -16.12 -1.13
N CYS A 84 -13.54 -15.93 0.14
CA CYS A 84 -12.37 -15.14 0.47
C CYS A 84 -11.07 -15.68 -0.18
N ARG A 85 -10.92 -17.01 -0.28
CA ARG A 85 -9.74 -17.65 -0.91
C ARG A 85 -9.74 -17.46 -2.42
N GLN A 86 -10.87 -17.68 -3.08
CA GLN A 86 -11.03 -17.52 -4.52
C GLN A 86 -10.80 -16.06 -4.95
N ARG A 87 -11.47 -15.11 -4.27
CA ARG A 87 -11.27 -13.68 -4.52
C ARG A 87 -9.83 -13.25 -4.26
N ALA A 88 -9.18 -13.77 -3.21
CA ALA A 88 -7.79 -13.46 -2.93
C ALA A 88 -6.82 -13.91 -4.04
N GLN A 89 -7.14 -14.98 -4.77
CA GLN A 89 -6.37 -15.46 -5.93
C GLN A 89 -6.64 -14.64 -7.20
N ALA A 90 -7.91 -14.30 -7.44
CA ALA A 90 -8.34 -13.67 -8.69
C ALA A 90 -8.13 -12.16 -8.71
N GLU A 91 -8.26 -11.49 -7.56
CA GLU A 91 -8.32 -10.03 -7.51
C GLU A 91 -7.06 -9.41 -6.90
N GLN A 92 -6.60 -8.31 -7.51
CA GLN A 92 -5.43 -7.53 -7.10
C GLN A 92 -5.76 -6.36 -6.15
N ILE A 93 -6.88 -6.44 -5.43
CA ILE A 93 -7.27 -5.44 -4.41
C ILE A 93 -6.76 -5.83 -3.01
N PRO A 94 -6.71 -4.91 -2.03
CA PRO A 94 -6.25 -5.24 -0.68
C PRO A 94 -7.09 -6.36 -0.02
N LEU A 95 -6.45 -7.34 0.61
CA LEU A 95 -7.15 -8.48 1.24
C LEU A 95 -8.22 -8.08 2.27
N ARG A 96 -8.02 -6.93 2.92
CA ARG A 96 -9.00 -6.41 3.87
C ARG A 96 -10.27 -5.90 3.20
N VAL A 97 -10.16 -5.37 1.98
CA VAL A 97 -11.32 -4.98 1.16
C VAL A 97 -12.12 -6.24 0.80
N ILE A 98 -11.47 -7.28 0.28
CA ILE A 98 -12.11 -8.58 -0.02
C ILE A 98 -12.85 -9.13 1.20
N TYR A 99 -12.20 -9.14 2.37
CA TYR A 99 -12.82 -9.62 3.61
C TYR A 99 -14.04 -8.79 4.00
N ASN A 100 -13.92 -7.45 4.00
CA ASN A 100 -15.02 -6.56 4.39
C ASN A 100 -16.23 -6.69 3.45
N GLU A 101 -16.00 -6.73 2.15
CA GLU A 101 -17.06 -6.91 1.14
C GLU A 101 -17.71 -8.29 1.26
N THR A 102 -16.91 -9.34 1.49
CA THR A 102 -17.46 -10.68 1.71
C THR A 102 -18.31 -10.72 2.98
N CYS A 103 -17.88 -10.07 4.08
CA CYS A 103 -18.69 -9.97 5.31
C CYS A 103 -20.02 -9.25 5.11
N ALA A 104 -20.09 -8.33 4.14
CA ALA A 104 -21.29 -7.56 3.84
C ALA A 104 -22.33 -8.33 3.00
N LEU A 105 -21.98 -9.50 2.45
CA LEU A 105 -22.93 -10.33 1.71
C LEU A 105 -24.04 -10.83 2.63
N ALA A 106 -25.30 -10.77 2.14
CA ALA A 106 -26.50 -11.10 2.92
C ALA A 106 -26.43 -12.49 3.59
N GLU A 107 -25.75 -13.45 2.97
CA GLU A 107 -25.53 -14.80 3.49
C GLU A 107 -24.68 -14.84 4.78
N PHE A 108 -23.80 -13.85 4.99
CA PHE A 108 -22.83 -13.83 6.09
C PHE A 108 -23.08 -12.76 7.15
N VAL A 109 -24.01 -11.81 6.92
CA VAL A 109 -24.38 -10.75 7.88
C VAL A 109 -24.71 -11.29 9.27
N ASN A 110 -25.27 -12.50 9.34
CA ASN A 110 -25.66 -13.13 10.60
C ASN A 110 -24.73 -14.25 11.08
N VAL A 111 -23.61 -14.48 10.41
CA VAL A 111 -22.66 -15.56 10.71
C VAL A 111 -21.45 -14.99 11.45
N HIS A 112 -21.05 -15.58 12.57
CA HIS A 112 -19.80 -15.23 13.22
C HIS A 112 -18.61 -15.79 12.44
N VAL A 113 -18.07 -14.99 11.53
CA VAL A 113 -16.94 -15.38 10.67
C VAL A 113 -15.58 -15.20 11.34
N GLY A 114 -15.50 -14.52 12.48
CA GLY A 114 -14.25 -14.16 13.16
C GLY A 114 -13.48 -13.05 12.43
N GLY A 115 -12.65 -12.29 13.15
CA GLY A 115 -12.01 -11.08 12.60
C GLY A 115 -10.98 -11.34 11.48
N PHE A 116 -10.71 -10.31 10.67
CA PHE A 116 -9.79 -10.37 9.51
C PHE A 116 -8.45 -11.07 9.78
N VAL A 117 -7.87 -10.87 10.97
CA VAL A 117 -6.57 -11.45 11.36
C VAL A 117 -6.57 -12.98 11.26
N SER A 118 -7.69 -13.65 11.56
CA SER A 118 -7.79 -15.12 11.50
C SER A 118 -7.78 -15.65 10.06
N HIS A 119 -8.24 -14.85 9.10
CA HIS A 119 -8.32 -15.22 7.68
C HIS A 119 -7.10 -14.76 6.87
N ARG A 120 -6.45 -13.68 7.31
CA ARG A 120 -5.37 -13.00 6.58
C ARG A 120 -4.27 -13.94 6.12
N ARG A 121 -3.79 -14.86 6.98
CA ARG A 121 -2.71 -15.80 6.63
C ARG A 121 -3.13 -16.76 5.51
N THR A 122 -4.35 -17.27 5.59
CA THR A 122 -4.91 -18.21 4.60
C THR A 122 -5.18 -17.51 3.29
N MET A 123 -5.77 -16.32 3.31
CA MET A 123 -6.00 -15.51 2.10
C MET A 123 -4.68 -15.15 1.41
N ARG A 124 -3.65 -14.72 2.17
CA ARG A 124 -2.30 -14.48 1.65
C ARG A 124 -1.70 -15.71 0.99
N ARG A 125 -1.86 -16.89 1.62
CA ARG A 125 -1.36 -18.15 1.05
C ARG A 125 -2.00 -18.45 -0.30
N HIS A 126 -3.32 -18.28 -0.42
CA HIS A 126 -4.03 -18.53 -1.67
C HIS A 126 -3.63 -17.51 -2.74
N ARG A 127 -3.59 -16.21 -2.39
CA ARG A 127 -3.09 -15.17 -3.31
C ARG A 127 -1.70 -15.49 -3.86
N ARG A 128 -0.78 -15.95 -3.02
CA ARG A 128 0.59 -16.29 -3.45
C ARG A 128 0.67 -17.46 -4.44
N GLN A 129 -0.37 -18.28 -4.60
CA GLN A 129 -0.36 -19.38 -5.56
C GLN A 129 -0.46 -18.89 -7.01
N THR A 130 -1.00 -17.70 -7.24
CA THR A 130 -1.15 -17.08 -8.57
C THR A 130 -0.23 -15.89 -8.79
N GLN A 131 0.57 -15.52 -7.78
CA GLN A 131 1.51 -14.40 -7.86
C GLN A 131 2.89 -14.87 -8.28
N PRO A 132 3.66 -14.00 -8.96
CA PRO A 132 5.06 -14.24 -9.22
C PRO A 132 5.85 -14.63 -7.98
N VAL A 133 6.79 -15.56 -8.14
CA VAL A 133 7.77 -15.86 -7.11
C VAL A 133 8.63 -14.61 -6.91
N SER A 134 8.87 -14.22 -5.66
CA SER A 134 9.74 -13.08 -5.37
C SER A 134 11.13 -13.36 -5.94
N PRO A 135 11.64 -12.51 -6.87
CA PRO A 135 12.97 -12.69 -7.44
C PRO A 135 14.04 -12.48 -6.37
N ARG A 136 15.15 -13.21 -6.49
CA ARG A 136 16.29 -13.14 -5.57
C ARG A 136 17.40 -12.23 -6.06
N SER A 137 17.45 -11.96 -7.37
CA SER A 137 18.40 -11.05 -8.03
C SER A 137 17.69 -10.18 -9.06
N MET A 138 18.34 -9.10 -9.48
CA MET A 138 17.86 -8.26 -10.58
C MET A 138 17.86 -9.03 -11.91
N ALA A 139 18.80 -9.95 -12.11
CA ALA A 139 18.85 -10.82 -13.28
C ALA A 139 17.68 -11.82 -13.31
N GLU A 140 17.34 -12.44 -12.18
CA GLU A 140 16.15 -13.30 -12.07
C GLU A 140 14.88 -12.49 -12.34
N PHE A 141 14.81 -11.26 -11.85
CA PHE A 141 13.68 -10.39 -12.13
C PHE A 141 13.58 -10.03 -13.61
N HIS A 142 14.70 -9.75 -14.30
CA HIS A 142 14.72 -9.58 -15.75
C HIS A 142 14.16 -10.81 -16.47
N SER A 143 14.64 -12.02 -16.16
CA SER A 143 14.15 -13.27 -16.78
C SER A 143 12.66 -13.50 -16.53
N GLN A 144 12.17 -13.11 -15.36
CA GLN A 144 10.75 -13.14 -15.03
C GLN A 144 9.92 -12.18 -15.90
N LEU A 145 10.41 -10.95 -16.10
CA LEU A 145 9.75 -9.91 -16.89
C LEU A 145 9.76 -10.18 -18.40
N THR A 146 10.73 -10.97 -18.89
CA THR A 146 10.83 -11.37 -20.31
C THR A 146 10.33 -12.80 -20.58
N GLY A 147 9.99 -13.55 -19.54
CA GLY A 147 9.45 -14.91 -19.61
C GLY A 147 8.00 -14.99 -19.12
N ASP A 148 7.77 -15.81 -18.10
CA ASP A 148 6.45 -16.21 -17.60
C ASP A 148 5.54 -15.02 -17.21
N TYR A 149 6.13 -13.90 -16.81
CA TYR A 149 5.39 -12.72 -16.34
C TYR A 149 5.40 -11.55 -17.32
N THR A 150 5.77 -11.78 -18.59
CA THR A 150 5.77 -10.72 -19.62
C THR A 150 4.40 -10.03 -19.74
N HIS A 151 3.30 -10.77 -19.58
CA HIS A 151 1.94 -10.24 -19.60
C HIS A 151 1.65 -9.21 -18.49
N LEU A 152 2.39 -9.27 -17.37
CA LEU A 152 2.26 -8.30 -16.26
C LEU A 152 3.03 -7.00 -16.52
N THR A 153 3.81 -6.93 -17.60
CA THR A 153 4.57 -5.73 -17.98
C THR A 153 3.79 -4.81 -18.93
N LYS A 154 2.51 -5.10 -19.20
CA LYS A 154 1.69 -4.33 -20.14
C LYS A 154 0.70 -3.41 -19.45
N ILE A 155 0.55 -2.20 -19.98
CA ILE A 155 -0.52 -1.24 -19.66
C ILE A 155 -1.19 -0.89 -20.99
N ASN A 156 -2.50 -1.15 -21.11
CA ASN A 156 -3.27 -0.92 -22.34
C ASN A 156 -2.56 -1.49 -23.60
N ASP A 157 -2.17 -2.77 -23.52
CA ASP A 157 -1.41 -3.53 -24.52
C ASP A 157 0.01 -3.02 -24.84
N SER A 158 0.44 -1.91 -24.24
CA SER A 158 1.77 -1.34 -24.42
C SER A 158 2.73 -1.79 -23.31
N THR A 159 3.94 -2.19 -23.68
CA THR A 159 4.95 -2.72 -22.74
C THR A 159 5.62 -1.59 -21.96
N LEU A 160 5.55 -1.66 -20.63
CA LEU A 160 6.24 -0.76 -19.69
C LEU A 160 7.74 -1.10 -19.57
N TYR A 161 8.09 -2.38 -19.55
CA TYR A 161 9.47 -2.82 -19.34
C TYR A 161 10.31 -2.62 -20.61
N SER A 162 11.33 -1.75 -20.53
CA SER A 162 12.18 -1.37 -21.66
C SER A 162 13.49 -2.17 -21.74
N GLY A 163 13.79 -3.02 -20.75
CA GLY A 163 14.89 -3.96 -20.82
C GLY A 163 15.93 -3.84 -19.69
N LEU A 164 16.98 -4.65 -19.82
CA LEU A 164 18.15 -4.66 -18.95
C LEU A 164 19.28 -3.89 -19.64
N ILE A 165 19.91 -2.98 -18.89
CA ILE A 165 20.99 -2.11 -19.33
C ILE A 165 22.19 -2.32 -18.40
N GLY A 166 23.38 -2.08 -18.93
CA GLY A 166 24.65 -2.15 -18.21
C GLY A 166 25.51 -3.31 -18.72
N ASN A 167 26.62 -2.97 -19.35
CA ASN A 167 27.56 -3.89 -19.97
C ASN A 167 28.89 -3.97 -19.21
N THR A 168 29.11 -3.08 -18.24
CA THR A 168 30.35 -2.99 -17.48
C THR A 168 30.11 -3.08 -15.97
N PRO A 169 31.12 -3.49 -15.17
CA PRO A 169 31.01 -3.50 -13.71
C PRO A 169 30.67 -2.13 -13.10
N GLN A 170 31.11 -1.05 -13.75
CA GLN A 170 30.88 0.33 -13.33
C GLN A 170 29.42 0.74 -13.58
N GLU A 171 28.83 0.36 -14.72
CA GLU A 171 27.41 0.57 -15.02
C GLU A 171 26.51 -0.26 -14.11
N GLY A 172 26.95 -1.48 -13.79
CA GLY A 172 26.15 -2.42 -13.01
C GLY A 172 24.97 -2.97 -13.80
N VAL A 173 23.85 -3.22 -13.11
CA VAL A 173 22.60 -3.71 -13.68
C VAL A 173 21.55 -2.62 -13.49
N ILE A 174 20.89 -2.28 -14.59
CA ILE A 174 19.83 -1.29 -14.62
C ILE A 174 18.61 -1.93 -15.31
N LEU A 175 17.48 -1.97 -14.62
CA LEU A 175 16.21 -2.43 -15.21
C LEU A 175 15.35 -1.20 -15.47
N LEU A 176 15.09 -0.89 -16.74
CA LEU A 176 14.38 0.32 -17.16
C LEU A 176 12.91 0.04 -17.44
N PHE A 177 12.06 0.92 -16.94
CA PHE A 177 10.62 0.92 -17.14
C PHE A 177 10.18 2.30 -17.64
N ILE A 178 9.53 2.38 -18.79
CA ILE A 178 9.02 3.61 -19.39
C ILE A 178 7.52 3.47 -19.63
N LEU A 179 6.73 4.41 -19.13
CA LEU A 179 5.30 4.45 -19.31
C LEU A 179 4.97 4.89 -20.76
N PRO A 180 4.40 4.01 -21.58
CA PRO A 180 4.20 4.29 -23.01
C PRO A 180 3.27 5.49 -23.26
N GLU A 181 2.27 5.68 -22.40
CA GLU A 181 1.26 6.74 -22.54
C GLU A 181 1.82 8.15 -22.34
N VAL A 182 2.91 8.30 -21.59
CA VAL A 182 3.49 9.60 -21.20
C VAL A 182 4.91 9.80 -21.72
N ILE A 183 5.47 8.83 -22.45
CA ILE A 183 6.80 8.94 -23.06
C ILE A 183 6.95 10.18 -23.94
N ASN A 184 5.85 10.65 -24.55
CA ASN A 184 5.86 11.83 -25.41
C ASN A 184 6.25 13.12 -24.67
N ILE A 185 6.14 13.16 -23.33
CA ILE A 185 6.63 14.28 -22.53
C ILE A 185 8.15 14.44 -22.68
N LEU A 186 8.91 13.39 -22.96
CA LEU A 186 10.35 13.51 -23.29
C LEU A 186 10.57 14.32 -24.58
N ARG A 187 9.62 14.28 -25.54
CA ARG A 187 9.74 15.01 -26.80
C ARG A 187 9.29 16.47 -26.68
N THR A 188 8.23 16.72 -25.93
CA THR A 188 7.58 18.03 -25.90
C THR A 188 7.89 18.86 -24.65
N GLY A 189 8.37 18.20 -23.59
CA GLY A 189 8.65 18.83 -22.30
C GLY A 189 9.98 19.56 -22.28
N SER A 190 10.03 20.69 -21.58
CA SER A 190 11.25 21.48 -21.37
C SER A 190 11.92 21.21 -20.03
N THR A 191 11.13 20.85 -19.00
CA THR A 191 11.59 20.71 -17.62
C THR A 191 11.35 19.31 -17.09
N PHE A 192 12.38 18.71 -16.50
CA PHE A 192 12.35 17.36 -15.96
C PHE A 192 12.82 17.33 -14.51
N LEU A 193 12.27 16.39 -13.73
CA LEU A 193 12.66 16.11 -12.35
C LEU A 193 13.20 14.68 -12.28
N PHE A 194 14.40 14.50 -11.73
CA PHE A 194 14.94 13.17 -11.46
C PHE A 194 15.19 12.98 -9.97
N ASP A 195 14.78 11.84 -9.43
CA ASP A 195 14.90 11.55 -8.01
C ASP A 195 15.32 10.10 -7.75
N GLY A 196 16.26 9.91 -6.84
CA GLY A 196 16.73 8.59 -6.40
C GLY A 196 16.22 8.29 -5.00
N THR A 197 15.39 7.25 -4.86
CA THR A 197 14.86 6.82 -3.56
C THR A 197 15.55 5.55 -3.05
N PHE A 198 15.88 5.51 -1.75
CA PHE A 198 16.71 4.46 -1.10
C PHE A 198 15.98 3.65 -0.01
N SER A 199 14.68 3.85 0.15
CA SER A 199 13.86 3.12 1.14
C SER A 199 12.74 2.30 0.51
N SER A 200 12.60 2.38 -0.81
CA SER A 200 11.46 1.85 -1.56
C SER A 200 11.88 0.89 -2.67
N GLU A 201 13.18 0.66 -2.85
CA GLU A 201 13.72 -0.28 -3.82
C GLU A 201 13.53 -1.73 -3.34
N PRO A 202 13.20 -2.68 -4.25
CA PRO A 202 13.21 -4.08 -3.88
C PRO A 202 14.65 -4.52 -3.60
N SER A 203 14.87 -5.26 -2.52
CA SER A 203 16.23 -5.62 -2.08
C SER A 203 16.99 -6.45 -3.12
N PHE A 204 16.36 -7.45 -3.75
CA PHE A 204 17.02 -8.44 -4.62
C PHE A 204 18.35 -8.95 -4.03
N GLY A 205 18.34 -9.42 -2.78
CA GLY A 205 19.57 -9.85 -2.11
C GLY A 205 20.58 -8.72 -1.87
N ASN A 206 20.10 -7.47 -1.75
CA ASN A 206 20.86 -6.23 -1.68
C ASN A 206 21.58 -5.84 -2.99
N GLU A 207 21.19 -6.37 -4.14
CA GLU A 207 21.74 -5.95 -5.44
C GLU A 207 21.28 -4.55 -5.83
N CYS A 208 19.98 -4.27 -5.75
CA CYS A 208 19.45 -2.94 -6.09
C CYS A 208 19.78 -1.95 -4.99
N LYS A 209 20.36 -0.81 -5.39
CA LYS A 209 20.80 0.26 -4.50
C LYS A 209 19.90 1.48 -4.53
N GLN A 210 19.07 1.60 -5.56
CA GLN A 210 18.11 2.69 -5.69
C GLN A 210 17.00 2.39 -6.70
N LEU A 211 15.84 2.99 -6.43
CA LEU A 211 14.80 3.25 -7.42
C LEU A 211 14.97 4.69 -7.90
N TYR A 212 15.29 4.86 -9.18
CA TYR A 212 15.49 6.17 -9.81
C TYR A 212 14.28 6.54 -10.66
N VAL A 213 13.63 7.65 -10.38
CA VAL A 213 12.38 8.08 -11.01
C VAL A 213 12.65 9.24 -11.95
N ILE A 214 12.08 9.16 -13.15
CA ILE A 214 12.18 10.18 -14.20
C ILE A 214 10.79 10.79 -14.40
N MET A 215 10.67 12.09 -14.14
CA MET A 215 9.42 12.82 -14.28
C MET A 215 9.59 13.97 -15.26
N GLY A 216 8.56 14.24 -16.05
CA GLY A 216 8.47 15.45 -16.85
C GLY A 216 7.42 16.40 -16.26
N ILE A 217 7.68 17.70 -16.35
CA ILE A 217 6.72 18.71 -15.93
C ILE A 217 5.89 19.15 -17.13
N SER A 218 4.58 19.01 -17.01
CA SER A 218 3.62 19.53 -17.97
C SER A 218 2.46 20.17 -17.20
N PHE A 219 1.94 21.33 -17.66
CA PHE A 219 0.89 22.06 -16.97
C PHE A 219 1.14 22.27 -15.46
N ASN A 220 2.38 22.61 -15.10
CA ASN A 220 2.85 22.78 -13.72
C ASN A 220 2.63 21.54 -12.81
N THR A 221 2.53 20.36 -13.41
CA THR A 221 2.32 19.07 -12.74
C THR A 221 3.42 18.10 -13.15
N GLY A 222 3.98 17.36 -12.18
CA GLY A 222 4.97 16.32 -12.43
C GLY A 222 4.29 15.01 -12.83
N PHE A 223 4.66 14.47 -13.99
CA PHE A 223 4.18 13.18 -14.49
C PHE A 223 5.33 12.17 -14.49
N PRO A 224 5.19 11.00 -13.83
CA PRO A 224 6.20 9.96 -13.88
C PRO A 224 6.25 9.35 -15.28
N ILE A 225 7.34 9.60 -16.00
CA ILE A 225 7.56 9.07 -17.35
C ILE A 225 8.09 7.64 -17.26
N GLY A 226 8.93 7.37 -16.27
CA GLY A 226 9.52 6.06 -16.09
C GLY A 226 10.34 5.98 -14.82
N PHE A 227 10.87 4.79 -14.57
CA PHE A 227 11.75 4.54 -13.45
C PHE A 227 12.77 3.46 -13.80
N ALA A 228 13.88 3.46 -13.05
CA ALA A 228 14.94 2.48 -13.19
C ALA A 228 15.30 1.88 -11.84
N LEU A 229 15.45 0.56 -11.80
CA LEU A 229 16.06 -0.13 -10.66
C LEU A 229 17.54 -0.26 -10.95
N MET A 230 18.42 0.29 -10.11
CA MET A 230 19.85 0.38 -10.39
C MET A 230 20.68 -0.28 -9.28
N SER A 231 21.65 -1.12 -9.65
CA SER A 231 22.59 -1.73 -8.70
C SER A 231 23.82 -0.87 -8.39
N ARG A 232 24.00 0.24 -9.13
CA ARG A 232 25.10 1.18 -8.98
C ARG A 232 24.60 2.62 -9.03
N LYS A 233 25.38 3.50 -8.39
CA LYS A 233 25.18 4.95 -8.32
C LYS A 233 26.38 5.72 -8.88
N THR A 234 27.02 5.13 -9.89
CA THR A 234 28.22 5.68 -10.53
C THR A 234 27.80 6.57 -11.68
N GLU A 235 28.69 7.46 -12.11
CA GLU A 235 28.47 8.28 -13.28
C GLU A 235 28.23 7.42 -14.54
N SER A 236 28.98 6.32 -14.70
CA SER A 236 28.78 5.36 -15.79
C SER A 236 27.38 4.76 -15.79
N ALA A 237 26.84 4.39 -14.61
CA ALA A 237 25.48 3.84 -14.50
C ALA A 237 24.41 4.86 -14.92
N TYR A 238 24.53 6.11 -14.46
CA TYR A 238 23.62 7.18 -14.90
C TYR A 238 23.75 7.46 -16.39
N SER A 239 24.98 7.49 -16.92
CA SER A 239 25.19 7.72 -18.35
C SER A 239 24.59 6.62 -19.20
N ALA A 240 24.74 5.35 -18.79
CA ALA A 240 24.10 4.23 -19.47
C ALA A 240 22.56 4.35 -19.44
N LEU A 241 21.98 4.71 -18.29
CA LEU A 241 20.54 4.94 -18.15
C LEU A 241 20.05 6.04 -19.12
N PHE A 242 20.65 7.23 -19.07
CA PHE A 242 20.20 8.37 -19.87
C PHE A 242 20.45 8.17 -21.36
N ASN A 243 21.57 7.56 -21.76
CA ASN A 243 21.83 7.22 -23.16
C ASN A 243 20.84 6.18 -23.71
N GLN A 244 20.41 5.21 -22.89
CA GLN A 244 19.36 4.28 -23.30
C GLN A 244 18.04 5.02 -23.56
N ILE A 245 17.67 5.97 -22.70
CA ILE A 245 16.46 6.78 -22.91
C ILE A 245 16.58 7.63 -24.17
N LEU A 246 17.77 8.21 -24.42
CA LEU A 246 18.07 8.94 -25.66
C LEU A 246 17.97 8.06 -26.91
N THR A 247 18.28 6.76 -26.78
CA THR A 247 18.13 5.79 -27.88
C THR A 247 16.65 5.52 -28.17
N LEU A 248 15.80 5.53 -27.15
CA LEU A 248 14.34 5.41 -27.28
C LEU A 248 13.68 6.70 -27.80
N VAL A 249 14.23 7.86 -27.43
CA VAL A 249 13.73 9.19 -27.81
C VAL A 249 14.91 10.10 -28.20
N PRO A 250 15.41 9.99 -29.44
CA PRO A 250 16.55 10.79 -29.92
C PRO A 250 16.28 12.30 -29.93
N GLU A 251 15.02 12.71 -29.96
CA GLU A 251 14.60 14.11 -29.95
C GLU A 251 14.59 14.73 -28.55
N TRP A 252 14.89 13.95 -27.50
CA TRP A 252 14.85 14.45 -26.13
C TRP A 252 15.91 15.54 -25.90
N GLN A 253 15.45 16.78 -25.72
CA GLN A 253 16.29 17.96 -25.52
C GLN A 253 15.77 18.78 -24.33
N PRO A 254 16.12 18.41 -23.09
CA PRO A 254 15.69 19.13 -21.91
C PRO A 254 16.32 20.53 -21.84
N GLN A 255 15.53 21.54 -21.44
CA GLN A 255 16.03 22.88 -21.16
C GLN A 255 16.44 23.03 -19.69
N THR A 256 15.68 22.42 -18.79
CA THR A 256 15.95 22.45 -17.34
C THR A 256 15.80 21.06 -16.75
N ILE A 257 16.78 20.64 -15.96
CA ILE A 257 16.74 19.41 -15.19
C ILE A 257 16.89 19.77 -13.72
N ILE A 258 15.91 19.40 -12.92
CA ILE A 258 15.94 19.57 -11.48
C ILE A 258 16.21 18.21 -10.86
N MET A 259 17.24 18.12 -10.02
CA MET A 259 17.62 16.88 -9.38
C MET A 259 18.31 17.12 -8.05
N ASP A 260 18.57 16.01 -7.35
CA ASP A 260 19.37 16.04 -6.14
C ASP A 260 20.85 16.32 -6.41
N PHE A 261 21.56 16.76 -5.38
CA PHE A 261 22.98 17.08 -5.43
C PHE A 261 23.89 15.85 -5.52
N GLU A 262 23.42 14.77 -6.16
CA GLU A 262 24.21 13.59 -6.40
C GLU A 262 25.23 13.86 -7.52
N ARG A 263 26.50 13.98 -7.13
CA ARG A 263 27.60 14.35 -8.03
C ARG A 263 27.67 13.49 -9.30
N ALA A 264 27.48 12.17 -9.15
CA ALA A 264 27.54 11.23 -10.27
C ALA A 264 26.42 11.47 -11.29
N ALA A 265 25.18 11.70 -10.83
CA ALA A 265 24.04 12.00 -11.69
C ALA A 265 24.20 13.36 -12.38
N ILE A 266 24.64 14.39 -11.64
CA ILE A 266 24.90 15.73 -12.19
C ILE A 266 25.99 15.67 -13.27
N SER A 267 27.09 14.96 -13.02
CA SER A 267 28.20 14.85 -13.98
C SER A 267 27.73 14.18 -15.28
N SER A 268 27.00 13.08 -15.15
CA SER A 268 26.41 12.37 -16.30
C SER A 268 25.49 13.26 -17.12
N ILE A 269 24.56 13.98 -16.47
CA ILE A 269 23.63 14.88 -17.17
C ILE A 269 24.36 16.04 -17.85
N ARG A 270 25.36 16.66 -17.22
CA ARG A 270 26.14 17.72 -17.86
C ARG A 270 26.91 17.23 -19.08
N SER A 271 27.33 15.98 -19.08
CA SER A 271 28.00 15.35 -20.22
C SER A 271 27.01 15.08 -21.38
N ILE A 272 25.82 14.55 -21.08
CA ILE A 272 24.83 14.16 -22.10
C ILE A 272 24.03 15.36 -22.62
N PHE A 273 23.68 16.30 -21.75
CA PHE A 273 22.89 17.51 -22.05
C PHE A 273 23.66 18.78 -21.66
N PRO A 274 24.75 19.13 -22.36
CA PRO A 274 25.60 20.26 -21.99
C PRO A 274 24.88 21.62 -22.02
N ASN A 275 23.79 21.72 -22.79
CA ASN A 275 22.99 22.93 -22.91
C ASN A 275 21.84 23.03 -21.89
N ALA A 276 21.56 21.95 -21.14
CA ALA A 276 20.48 21.95 -20.15
C ALA A 276 20.93 22.64 -18.86
N GLU A 277 20.06 23.47 -18.30
CA GLU A 277 20.28 24.06 -16.99
C GLU A 277 20.02 23.03 -15.89
N VAL A 278 21.05 22.66 -15.13
CA VAL A 278 20.91 21.76 -13.97
C VAL A 278 20.67 22.56 -12.70
N ARG A 279 19.48 22.39 -12.11
CA ARG A 279 19.07 23.03 -10.85
C ARG A 279 18.96 22.00 -9.73
N GLY A 280 19.26 22.44 -8.51
CA GLY A 280 19.05 21.62 -7.31
C GLY A 280 17.58 21.54 -6.92
N CYS A 281 17.13 20.37 -6.47
CA CYS A 281 15.80 20.19 -5.91
C CYS A 281 15.63 21.02 -4.61
N TRP A 282 14.70 21.98 -4.62
CA TRP A 282 14.46 22.84 -3.46
C TRP A 282 13.97 22.06 -2.23
N PHE A 283 13.16 21.02 -2.42
CA PHE A 283 12.65 20.19 -1.34
C PHE A 283 13.79 19.51 -0.58
N HIS A 284 14.68 18.82 -1.30
CA HIS A 284 15.84 18.16 -0.71
C HIS A 284 16.86 19.16 -0.15
N SER A 285 17.02 20.32 -0.79
CA SER A 285 17.81 21.43 -0.24
C SER A 285 17.27 21.90 1.11
N SER A 286 15.96 22.14 1.20
CA SER A 286 15.29 22.60 2.42
C SER A 286 15.38 21.58 3.54
N GLN A 287 15.24 20.29 3.22
CA GLN A 287 15.45 19.20 4.17
C GLN A 287 16.91 19.12 4.65
N ALA A 288 17.88 19.33 3.77
CA ALA A 288 19.30 19.32 4.13
C ALA A 288 19.65 20.49 5.07
N VAL A 289 19.17 21.69 4.76
CA VAL A 289 19.28 22.87 5.64
C VAL A 289 18.65 22.58 6.99
N TRP A 290 17.44 22.01 7.00
CA TRP A 290 16.74 21.68 8.24
C TRP A 290 17.50 20.68 9.11
N ARG A 291 17.99 19.58 8.52
CA ARG A 291 18.82 18.60 9.24
C ARG A 291 20.08 19.23 9.83
N LYS A 292 20.69 20.19 9.12
CA LYS A 292 21.85 20.93 9.63
C LYS A 292 21.48 21.82 10.82
N VAL A 293 20.37 22.55 10.73
CA VAL A 293 19.83 23.38 11.83
C VAL A 293 19.53 22.53 13.06
N GLU A 294 18.85 21.38 12.90
CA GLU A 294 18.59 20.46 14.00
C GLU A 294 19.88 19.93 14.64
N ASN A 295 20.88 19.56 13.83
CA ASN A 295 22.16 19.07 14.37
C ASN A 295 22.92 20.16 15.12
N ILE A 296 22.93 21.40 14.64
CA ILE A 296 23.51 22.54 15.35
C ILE A 296 22.74 22.79 16.65
N GLY A 297 21.41 22.79 16.62
CA GLY A 297 20.57 22.93 17.81
C GLY A 297 20.82 21.83 18.84
N LYS A 298 20.98 20.57 18.41
CA LYS A 298 21.38 19.46 19.29
C LYS A 298 22.77 19.68 19.89
N LEU A 299 23.75 20.11 19.10
CA LEU A 299 25.08 20.47 19.59
C LEU A 299 25.03 21.61 20.62
N PHE A 300 24.21 22.63 20.37
CA PHE A 300 24.05 23.77 21.27
C PHE A 300 23.43 23.34 22.61
N ASN A 301 22.41 22.47 22.58
CA ASN A 301 21.81 21.91 23.79
C ASN A 301 22.77 21.00 24.57
N LEU A 302 23.61 20.21 23.88
CA LEU A 302 24.64 19.38 24.50
C LEU A 302 25.75 20.21 25.16
N LEU A 303 25.99 21.44 24.68
CA LEU A 303 27.05 22.32 25.19
C LEU A 303 26.56 23.34 26.24
N TYR A 304 25.26 23.67 26.31
CA TYR A 304 24.80 24.84 27.10
C TYR A 304 23.53 24.67 27.98
N LEU A 305 22.98 23.45 28.15
CA LEU A 305 21.85 23.09 29.05
C LEU A 305 20.50 23.85 28.89
N SER A 306 19.46 23.01 28.74
CA SER A 306 18.01 23.08 29.00
C SER A 306 17.17 24.34 28.65
N ASP A 307 16.10 24.03 27.90
CA ASP A 307 14.80 24.71 27.82
C ASP A 307 14.67 25.95 26.92
N LYS A 308 14.34 25.69 25.64
CA LYS A 308 13.32 26.43 24.86
C LYS A 308 13.03 25.71 23.53
N TYR A 309 12.11 24.74 23.54
CA TYR A 309 11.75 23.91 22.37
C TYR A 309 10.32 24.15 21.83
N SER A 310 9.78 25.36 21.94
CA SER A 310 8.44 25.70 21.40
C SER A 310 8.45 26.51 20.10
N SER A 311 9.61 26.96 19.61
CA SER A 311 9.71 27.86 18.43
C SER A 311 10.26 27.22 17.15
N ILE A 312 10.76 25.98 17.20
CA ILE A 312 11.48 25.33 16.09
C ILE A 312 10.53 24.86 14.98
N SER A 313 9.35 24.33 15.31
CA SER A 313 8.34 23.92 14.33
C SER A 313 7.76 25.10 13.53
N VAL A 314 7.58 26.26 14.17
CA VAL A 314 7.13 27.50 13.51
C VAL A 314 8.21 28.04 12.58
N LEU A 315 9.48 27.99 13.00
CA LEU A 315 10.62 28.39 12.16
C LEU A 315 10.77 27.49 10.92
N ARG A 316 10.49 26.18 11.05
CA ARG A 316 10.48 25.24 9.92
C ARG A 316 9.46 25.64 8.86
N ILE A 317 8.25 26.01 9.27
CA ILE A 317 7.18 26.47 8.38
C ILE A 317 7.56 27.83 7.75
N GLN A 318 8.07 28.78 8.54
CA GLN A 318 8.47 30.09 8.02
C GLN A 318 9.62 30.02 7.02
N ILE A 319 10.64 29.16 7.22
CA ILE A 319 11.73 29.00 6.26
C ILE A 319 11.24 28.33 4.97
N MET A 320 10.37 27.31 5.09
CA MET A 320 9.76 26.67 3.92
C MET A 320 8.86 27.64 3.13
N LEU A 321 8.10 28.50 3.82
CA LEU A 321 7.26 29.52 3.18
C LEU A 321 8.08 30.68 2.59
N TYR A 322 9.09 31.19 3.30
CA TYR A 322 9.93 32.31 2.87
C TYR A 322 10.78 31.96 1.65
N THR A 323 11.29 30.74 1.58
CA THR A 323 12.05 30.29 0.41
C THR A 323 11.14 29.90 -0.76
N SER A 324 9.93 29.40 -0.52
CA SER A 324 8.92 29.20 -1.59
C SER A 324 8.46 30.52 -2.22
N TYR A 325 8.33 31.59 -1.42
CA TYR A 325 7.92 32.92 -1.87
C TYR A 325 8.97 33.63 -2.73
N ASN A 326 10.26 33.49 -2.38
CA ASN A 326 11.35 34.20 -3.07
C ASN A 326 11.88 33.50 -4.35
N TYR A 327 11.60 32.21 -4.55
CA TYR A 327 12.06 31.44 -5.72
C TYR A 327 11.01 31.26 -6.82
N GLY A 328 9.90 31.99 -6.76
CA GLY A 328 9.06 32.33 -7.92
C GLY A 328 8.78 31.17 -8.88
N ASN A 329 8.03 30.17 -8.42
CA ASN A 329 7.11 29.30 -9.17
C ASN A 329 6.88 28.04 -8.32
N GLY A 330 5.72 27.99 -7.66
CA GLY A 330 5.29 26.86 -6.86
C GLY A 330 5.15 25.61 -7.71
N ILE A 331 6.20 24.78 -7.72
CA ILE A 331 6.07 23.35 -7.95
C ILE A 331 5.94 22.73 -6.56
N ILE A 332 4.70 22.47 -6.16
CA ILE A 332 4.41 21.66 -4.98
C ILE A 332 4.77 20.23 -5.37
N MET A 333 5.98 19.78 -5.02
CA MET A 333 6.33 18.37 -5.07
C MET A 333 5.60 17.66 -3.93
N LEU A 334 4.53 16.95 -4.27
CA LEU A 334 4.00 15.88 -3.42
C LEU A 334 4.94 14.68 -3.60
N PHE A 335 5.88 14.53 -2.68
CA PHE A 335 6.55 13.25 -2.41
C PHE A 335 5.81 12.52 -1.30
#